data_AF-A0A0A6Z949-F1
#
_entry.id   AF-A0A0A6Z949-F1
#
_cell.length_a   1.000
_cell.length_b   1.000
_cell.length_c   1.000
_cell.angle_alpha   90.00
_cell.angle_beta   90.00
_cell.angle_gamma   90.00
#
_symmetry.space_group_name_H-M   'P 1'
#
loop_
_entity.id
_entity.type
_entity.pdbx_description
1 polymer ?
#
loop_
_entity_poly.entity_id
_entity_poly.type
_entity_poly.pdbx_seq_one_letter_code
_entity_poly.pdbx_strand_id
1 'polypeptide(L)'
;DEEVEVLGNILLQPMFGGQERTESEKRLDGKYFVTIRDRDWYWRAFLPEGEDRDHPACNPFGPRGRSLEGLKFPKSLVVVPGLDVVQDWQLAYVKGLKKAGHEVKLLHLKEAT
;
A
#
# COMPACT_ATOMS: atom_id res chain seq x y z
N ASP A 1 -28.50 4.50 -12.19
CA ASP A 1 -27.41 4.73 -11.23
C ASP A 1 -26.45 5.73 -11.80
N GLU A 2 -26.39 6.95 -11.24
CA GLU A 2 -25.40 7.94 -11.66
C GLU A 2 -24.04 7.53 -11.08
N GLU A 3 -23.05 7.40 -11.97
CA GLU A 3 -21.69 7.02 -11.61
C GLU A 3 -21.04 8.18 -10.84
N VAL A 4 -20.65 7.94 -9.59
CA VAL A 4 -20.01 8.96 -8.74
C VAL A 4 -18.60 9.23 -9.26
N GLU A 5 -18.34 10.47 -9.69
CA GLU A 5 -17.01 10.89 -10.11
C GLU A 5 -16.12 11.21 -8.89
N VAL A 6 -15.02 10.47 -8.76
CA VAL A 6 -13.97 10.76 -7.78
C VAL A 6 -12.91 11.67 -8.42
N LEU A 7 -12.69 12.85 -7.82
CA LEU A 7 -11.75 13.85 -8.35
C LEU A 7 -10.29 13.63 -7.96
N GLY A 8 -10.04 12.85 -6.91
CA GLY A 8 -8.69 12.60 -6.41
C GLY A 8 -8.67 11.76 -5.13
N ASN A 9 -7.55 11.08 -4.89
CA ASN A 9 -7.27 10.36 -3.66
C ASN A 9 -6.15 11.03 -2.86
N ILE A 10 -6.27 11.03 -1.53
CA ILE A 10 -5.17 11.39 -0.62
C ILE A 10 -4.96 10.21 0.33
N LEU A 11 -3.82 9.54 0.18
CA LEU A 11 -3.43 8.39 0.99
C LEU A 11 -2.32 8.81 1.94
N LEU A 12 -2.63 8.83 3.23
CA LEU A 12 -1.66 9.10 4.30
C LEU A 12 -1.23 7.77 4.90
N GLN A 13 0.05 7.41 4.75
CA GLN A 13 0.61 6.16 5.28
C GLN A 13 -0.27 4.94 4.95
N PRO A 14 -0.60 4.70 3.66
CA PRO A 14 -1.57 3.67 3.32
C PRO A 14 -1.07 2.29 3.71
N MET A 15 -1.94 1.50 4.35
CA MET A 15 -1.61 0.17 4.82
C MET A 15 -1.74 -0.84 3.65
N PHE A 16 -0.61 -1.18 3.06
CA PHE A 16 -0.48 -2.28 2.09
C PHE A 16 0.51 -3.33 2.61
N GLY A 17 0.47 -4.51 2.02
CA GLY A 17 1.38 -5.59 2.33
C GLY A 17 1.48 -6.60 1.20
N GLY A 18 2.16 -7.70 1.47
CA GLY A 18 2.28 -8.85 0.59
C GLY A 18 2.86 -10.02 1.37
N GLN A 19 2.91 -11.20 0.76
CA GLN A 19 3.40 -12.38 1.45
C GLN A 19 4.91 -12.31 1.75
N GLU A 20 5.68 -11.70 0.85
CA GLU A 20 7.10 -11.45 1.04
C GLU A 20 7.38 -10.43 2.16
N ARG A 21 8.62 -10.42 2.65
CA ARG A 21 9.10 -9.40 3.61
C ARG A 21 10.05 -8.45 2.92
N THR A 22 9.69 -7.18 2.91
CA THR A 22 10.50 -6.11 2.35
C THR A 22 11.71 -5.78 3.24
N GLU A 23 12.64 -4.99 2.72
CA GLU A 23 13.84 -4.62 3.46
C GLU A 23 13.53 -3.62 4.59
N SER A 24 12.59 -2.71 4.37
CA SER A 24 12.07 -1.83 5.42
C SER A 24 11.42 -2.62 6.55
N GLU A 25 10.60 -3.62 6.24
CA GLU A 25 9.98 -4.50 7.25
C GLU A 25 11.04 -5.14 8.15
N LYS A 26 12.08 -5.74 7.57
CA LYS A 26 13.18 -6.37 8.32
C LYS A 26 14.00 -5.35 9.12
N ARG A 27 14.24 -4.16 8.56
CA ARG A 27 15.11 -3.14 9.16
C ARG A 27 14.42 -2.37 10.27
N LEU A 28 13.10 -2.19 10.22
CA LEU A 28 12.35 -1.28 11.09
C LEU A 28 11.42 -1.97 12.08
N ASP A 29 11.27 -3.29 12.01
CA ASP A 29 10.42 -4.06 12.94
C ASP A 29 10.66 -3.67 14.40
N GLY A 30 9.62 -3.15 15.06
CA GLY A 30 9.62 -2.75 16.46
C GLY A 30 10.45 -1.51 16.81
N LYS A 31 11.08 -0.83 15.85
CA LYS A 31 11.89 0.36 16.12
C LYS A 31 11.06 1.62 16.34
N TYR A 32 9.95 1.75 15.62
CA TYR A 32 9.08 2.93 15.65
C TYR A 32 7.62 2.50 15.79
N PHE A 33 7.20 2.17 17.01
CA PHE A 33 5.83 1.82 17.43
C PHE A 33 5.24 0.51 16.85
N VAL A 34 5.45 0.24 15.57
CA VAL A 34 4.81 -0.85 14.82
C VAL A 34 5.75 -2.06 14.70
N THR A 35 5.19 -3.25 14.82
CA THR A 35 5.86 -4.54 14.65
C THR A 35 5.27 -5.33 13.49
N ILE A 36 6.07 -6.18 12.87
CA ILE A 36 5.60 -7.14 11.88
C ILE A 36 4.54 -8.08 12.46
N ARG A 37 4.71 -8.47 13.73
CA ARG A 37 3.75 -9.31 14.45
C ARG A 37 2.36 -8.68 14.49
N ASP A 38 2.26 -7.38 14.77
CA ASP A 38 0.96 -6.70 14.75
C ASP A 38 0.43 -6.57 13.31
N ARG A 39 1.26 -6.22 12.32
CA ARG A 39 0.84 -6.16 10.91
C ARG A 39 0.23 -7.47 10.44
N ASP A 40 0.87 -8.59 10.76
CA ASP A 40 0.36 -9.92 10.43
C ASP A 40 -0.96 -10.22 11.13
N TRP A 41 -1.10 -9.78 12.39
CA TRP A 41 -2.33 -9.96 13.14
C TRP A 41 -3.49 -9.20 12.49
N TYR A 42 -3.30 -7.92 12.13
CA TYR A 42 -4.36 -7.13 11.50
C TYR A 42 -4.71 -7.65 10.10
N TRP A 43 -3.73 -8.07 9.31
CA TRP A 43 -4.01 -8.67 8.00
C TRP A 43 -4.81 -9.97 8.13
N ARG A 44 -4.43 -10.86 9.05
CA ARG A 44 -5.20 -12.08 9.32
C ARG A 44 -6.61 -11.81 9.84
N ALA A 45 -6.79 -10.74 10.63
CA ALA A 45 -8.10 -10.36 11.16
C ALA A 45 -9.02 -9.73 10.10
N PHE A 46 -8.44 -9.05 9.10
CA PHE A 46 -9.18 -8.36 8.05
C PHE A 46 -9.49 -9.26 6.84
N LEU A 47 -8.55 -10.11 6.45
CA LEU A 47 -8.68 -10.96 5.26
C LEU A 47 -9.65 -12.12 5.51
N PRO A 48 -10.29 -12.64 4.44
CA PRO A 48 -11.11 -13.84 4.54
C PRO A 48 -10.32 -15.02 5.13
N GLU A 49 -11.02 -15.93 5.81
CA GLU A 49 -10.38 -17.13 6.36
C GLU A 49 -9.74 -17.97 5.25
N GLY A 50 -8.50 -18.41 5.48
CA GLY A 50 -7.71 -19.19 4.52
C GLY A 50 -6.97 -18.34 3.48
N GLU A 51 -7.18 -17.02 3.43
CA GLU A 51 -6.44 -16.13 2.54
C GLU A 51 -5.07 -15.70 3.10
N ASP A 52 -4.16 -15.40 2.19
CA ASP A 52 -2.84 -14.85 2.48
C ASP A 52 -2.74 -13.36 2.11
N ARG A 53 -1.57 -12.77 2.39
CA ARG A 53 -1.34 -11.33 2.18
C ARG A 53 -1.16 -10.93 0.71
N ASP A 54 -1.11 -11.88 -0.22
CA ASP A 54 -1.19 -11.59 -1.66
C ASP A 54 -2.63 -11.51 -2.17
N HIS A 55 -3.62 -11.54 -1.27
CA HIS A 55 -5.00 -11.21 -1.60
C HIS A 55 -5.07 -9.73 -2.06
N PRO A 56 -5.83 -9.39 -3.12
CA PRO A 56 -5.84 -8.03 -3.69
C PRO A 56 -6.24 -6.90 -2.73
N ALA A 57 -6.96 -7.24 -1.65
CA ALA A 57 -7.29 -6.28 -0.59
C ALA A 57 -6.08 -5.87 0.28
N CYS A 58 -5.03 -6.71 0.35
CA CYS A 58 -3.76 -6.43 1.02
C CYS A 58 -2.68 -5.97 0.04
N ASN A 59 -2.60 -6.63 -1.12
CA ASN A 59 -1.60 -6.39 -2.15
C ASN A 59 -2.26 -6.02 -3.51
N PRO A 60 -2.64 -4.74 -3.73
CA PRO A 60 -3.39 -4.34 -4.93
C PRO A 60 -2.65 -4.58 -6.25
N PHE A 61 -1.32 -4.57 -6.22
CA PHE A 61 -0.45 -4.82 -7.38
C PHE A 61 0.31 -6.15 -7.28
N GLY A 62 -0.14 -7.04 -6.38
CA GLY A 62 0.45 -8.36 -6.18
C GLY A 62 0.10 -9.35 -7.30
N PRO A 63 0.50 -10.62 -7.16
CA PRO A 63 0.27 -11.66 -8.16
C PRO A 63 -1.20 -11.87 -8.54
N ARG A 64 -2.12 -11.60 -7.61
CA ARG A 64 -3.58 -11.72 -7.81
C ARG A 64 -4.27 -10.39 -8.10
N GLY A 65 -3.52 -9.29 -8.15
CA GLY A 65 -4.04 -7.95 -8.40
C GLY A 65 -4.58 -7.77 -9.82
N ARG A 66 -5.55 -6.87 -9.98
CA ARG A 66 -6.08 -6.49 -11.31
C ARG A 66 -5.24 -5.36 -11.89
N SER A 67 -4.95 -5.40 -13.19
CA SER A 67 -4.34 -4.26 -13.88
C SER A 67 -5.26 -3.05 -13.82
N LEU A 68 -4.70 -1.89 -13.50
CA LEU A 68 -5.39 -0.60 -13.55
C LEU A 68 -5.19 0.14 -14.88
N GLU A 69 -4.40 -0.43 -15.81
CA GLU A 69 -4.11 0.19 -17.10
C GLU A 69 -5.39 0.43 -17.91
N GLY A 70 -5.53 1.61 -18.49
CA GLY A 70 -6.71 1.99 -19.30
C GLY A 70 -7.99 2.25 -18.49
N LEU A 71 -7.99 2.11 -17.17
CA LEU A 71 -9.13 2.46 -16.32
C LEU A 71 -9.17 3.96 -16.04
N LYS A 72 -10.38 4.53 -15.93
CA LYS A 72 -10.58 5.88 -15.38
C LYS A 72 -10.27 5.86 -13.88
N PHE A 73 -9.03 6.16 -13.51
CA PHE A 73 -8.57 6.21 -12.12
C PHE A 73 -8.26 7.66 -11.70
N PRO A 74 -8.69 8.09 -10.49
CA PRO A 74 -8.44 9.45 -10.05
C PRO A 74 -6.96 9.70 -9.74
N LYS A 75 -6.52 10.95 -9.93
CA LYS A 75 -5.17 11.39 -9.51
C LYS A 75 -4.96 11.15 -8.02
N SER A 76 -3.75 10.77 -7.63
CA SER A 76 -3.46 10.36 -6.25
C SER A 76 -2.31 11.17 -5.64
N LEU A 77 -2.48 11.61 -4.40
CA LEU A 77 -1.40 12.04 -3.52
C LEU A 77 -1.12 10.92 -2.52
N VAL A 78 0.11 10.41 -2.48
CA VAL A 78 0.53 9.36 -1.54
C VAL A 78 1.64 9.90 -0.66
N VAL A 79 1.40 9.89 0.65
CA VAL A 79 2.35 10.32 1.69
C VAL A 79 2.95 9.08 2.35
N VAL A 80 4.28 8.99 2.32
CA VAL A 80 5.07 7.86 2.82
C VAL A 80 5.99 8.33 3.95
N PRO A 81 5.78 7.90 5.20
CA PRO A 81 6.73 8.11 6.28
C PRO A 81 7.94 7.18 6.14
N GLY A 82 9.15 7.75 6.17
CA GLY A 82 10.41 7.01 5.96
C GLY A 82 10.83 6.12 7.13
N LEU A 83 10.16 6.22 8.27
CA LEU A 83 10.36 5.35 9.44
C LEU A 83 9.21 4.35 9.63
N ASP A 84 8.24 4.31 8.70
CA ASP A 84 7.22 3.27 8.66
C ASP A 84 7.83 1.92 8.25
N VAL A 85 7.47 0.87 8.98
CA VAL A 85 7.83 -0.52 8.74
C VAL A 85 7.34 -1.04 7.39
N VAL A 86 6.23 -0.53 6.84
CA VAL A 86 5.69 -0.94 5.53
C VAL A 86 5.96 0.08 4.40
N GLN A 87 6.92 1.00 4.57
CA GLN A 87 7.17 2.04 3.57
C GLN A 87 7.48 1.48 2.18
N ASP A 88 8.15 0.33 2.07
CA ASP A 88 8.48 -0.27 0.77
C ASP A 88 7.20 -0.71 0.03
N TRP A 89 6.18 -1.18 0.75
CA TRP A 89 4.88 -1.51 0.15
C TRP A 89 4.15 -0.25 -0.35
N GLN A 90 4.26 0.86 0.38
CA GLN A 90 3.68 2.14 -0.04
C GLN A 90 4.38 2.69 -1.29
N LEU A 91 5.71 2.61 -1.34
CA LEU A 91 6.51 3.01 -2.51
C LEU A 91 6.23 2.08 -3.71
N ALA A 92 6.05 0.78 -3.47
CA ALA A 92 5.66 -0.18 -4.50
C ALA A 92 4.27 0.15 -5.08
N TYR A 93 3.30 0.55 -4.25
CA TYR A 93 1.99 1.02 -4.71
C TYR A 93 2.10 2.25 -5.62
N VAL A 94 2.90 3.25 -5.25
CA VAL A 94 3.16 4.43 -6.10
C VAL A 94 3.77 4.02 -7.43
N LYS A 95 4.73 3.09 -7.42
CA LYS A 95 5.34 2.55 -8.65
C LYS A 95 4.30 1.82 -9.52
N GLY A 96 3.41 1.05 -8.90
CA GLY A 96 2.31 0.36 -9.58
C GLY A 96 1.37 1.33 -10.31
N LEU A 97 0.94 2.40 -9.63
CA LEU A 97 0.12 3.45 -10.25
C LEU A 97 0.82 4.12 -11.43
N LYS A 98 2.09 4.50 -11.27
CA LYS A 98 2.89 5.10 -12.36
C LYS A 98 3.01 4.16 -13.55
N LYS A 99 3.28 2.87 -13.30
CA LYS A 99 3.41 1.85 -14.34
C LYS A 99 2.10 1.64 -15.11
N ALA A 100 0.97 1.76 -14.44
CA ALA A 100 -0.37 1.67 -15.05
C ALA A 100 -0.81 2.96 -15.77
N GLY A 101 0.03 3.99 -15.82
CA GLY A 101 -0.24 5.25 -16.53
C GLY A 101 -1.02 6.29 -15.71
N HIS A 102 -1.16 6.10 -14.40
CA HIS A 102 -1.96 6.99 -13.55
C HIS A 102 -1.16 8.16 -12.96
N GLU A 103 -1.82 9.30 -12.81
CA GLU A 103 -1.23 10.48 -12.16
C GLU A 103 -1.08 10.24 -10.65
N VAL A 104 0.17 10.22 -10.18
CA VAL A 104 0.47 10.08 -8.75
C VAL A 104 1.60 11.00 -8.30
N LYS A 105 1.31 11.79 -7.26
CA LYS A 105 2.28 12.61 -6.53
C LYS A 105 2.71 11.87 -5.26
N LEU A 106 4.02 11.67 -5.12
CA LEU A 106 4.64 11.10 -3.92
C LEU A 106 5.16 12.22 -3.02
N LEU A 107 4.84 12.17 -1.74
CA LEU A 107 5.48 12.94 -0.67
C LEU A 107 6.16 11.95 0.29
N HIS A 108 7.48 11.80 0.15
CA HIS A 108 8.26 10.91 1.02
C HIS A 108 8.92 11.72 2.15
N LEU A 109 8.44 11.52 3.38
CA LEU A 109 8.87 12.21 4.58
C LEU A 109 9.88 11.34 5.34
N LYS A 110 11.17 11.48 5.03
CA LYS A 110 12.23 10.55 5.45
C LYS A 110 12.32 10.28 6.95
N GLU A 111 11.99 11.26 7.78
CA GLU A 111 12.12 11.22 9.24
C GLU A 111 10.77 11.08 9.97
N ALA A 112 9.67 11.00 9.22
CA ALA A 112 8.35 10.78 9.81
C ALA A 112 8.13 9.29 10.12
N THR A 113 7.48 9.00 11.25
CA THR A 113 6.96 7.69 11.66
C THR A 113 5.52 7.51 11.20
#